data_AF-A0A6B0WKC8-F1
#
_entry.id   AF-A0A6B0WKC8-F1
#
_cell.length_a   1.000
_cell.length_b   1.000
_cell.length_c   1.000
_cell.angle_alpha   90.00
_cell.angle_beta   90.00
_cell.angle_gamma   90.00
#
_symmetry.space_group_name_H-M   'P 1'
#
loop_
_entity.id
_entity.type
_entity.pdbx_description
1 polymer ?
#
loop_
_entity_poly.entity_id
_entity_poly.type
_entity_poly.pdbx_seq_one_letter_code
_entity_poly.pdbx_strand_id
1 'polypeptide(L)'
;MKVVLRADVDGLGRKGDVCDVAAGYARNYLVPKGLALKSSAGAERQAEAMRRSAALRRAADRADATEIAVRLAPAVLAVSARAAESGHLYGSVGPADIVAAVESQVGAVVDSKVVALEAPIRETGSHTVLFRLHDDVEVPVTVEVTAQD
;
A
#
# COMPACT_ATOMS: atom_id res chain seq x y z
N MET A 1 4.13 -25.00 -26.28
CA MET A 1 4.39 -25.79 -25.05
C MET A 1 3.97 -24.94 -23.87
N LYS A 2 2.99 -25.42 -23.11
CA LYS A 2 2.54 -24.72 -21.90
C LYS A 2 3.56 -24.84 -20.77
N VAL A 3 3.83 -23.73 -20.11
CA VAL A 3 4.70 -23.65 -18.93
C VAL A 3 4.04 -22.76 -17.87
N VAL A 4 4.33 -23.05 -16.60
CA VAL A 4 3.96 -22.21 -15.46
C VAL A 4 5.18 -21.41 -15.02
N LEU A 5 5.10 -20.08 -15.02
CA LEU A 5 6.20 -19.22 -14.60
C LEU A 5 6.43 -19.31 -13.09
N ARG A 6 7.69 -19.45 -12.66
CA ARG A 6 8.12 -19.42 -11.26
C ARG A 6 8.68 -18.06 -10.83
N ALA A 7 9.01 -17.22 -11.79
CA ALA A 7 9.51 -15.86 -11.62
C ALA A 7 8.86 -14.94 -12.65
N ASP A 8 8.93 -13.63 -12.41
CA ASP A 8 8.52 -12.65 -13.40
C ASP A 8 9.52 -12.67 -14.57
N VAL A 9 9.01 -12.73 -15.79
CA VAL A 9 9.83 -12.77 -17.01
C VAL A 9 9.36 -11.66 -17.94
N ASP A 10 10.25 -10.70 -18.18
CA ASP A 10 9.98 -9.54 -19.03
C ASP A 10 9.50 -9.98 -20.42
N GLY A 11 8.38 -9.39 -20.85
CA GLY A 11 7.76 -9.70 -22.13
C GLY A 11 7.01 -11.04 -22.21
N LEU A 12 6.94 -11.82 -21.12
CA LEU A 12 6.22 -13.10 -21.10
C LEU A 12 5.10 -13.15 -20.06
N GLY A 13 5.34 -12.73 -18.82
CA GLY A 13 4.32 -12.76 -17.76
C GLY A 13 4.88 -12.71 -16.34
N ARG A 14 3.98 -12.81 -15.36
CA ARG A 14 4.33 -12.79 -13.94
C ARG A 14 4.39 -14.21 -13.36
N LYS A 15 5.01 -14.35 -12.20
CA LYS A 15 5.07 -15.58 -11.43
C LYS A 15 3.66 -16.16 -11.22
N GLY A 16 3.49 -17.43 -11.59
CA GLY A 16 2.23 -18.16 -11.50
C GLY A 16 1.39 -18.13 -12.78
N ASP A 17 1.80 -17.39 -13.81
CA ASP A 17 1.12 -17.38 -15.09
C ASP A 17 1.39 -18.65 -15.90
N VAL A 18 0.35 -19.09 -16.62
CA VAL A 18 0.43 -20.22 -17.54
C VAL A 18 0.57 -19.63 -18.94
N CYS A 19 1.75 -19.76 -19.52
CA CYS A 19 2.07 -19.21 -20.83
C CYS A 19 2.26 -20.34 -21.84
N ASP A 20 1.82 -20.13 -23.08
CA ASP A 20 2.16 -21.03 -24.18
C ASP A 20 3.35 -20.47 -24.94
N VAL A 21 4.48 -21.18 -24.88
CA VAL A 21 5.75 -20.73 -25.47
C VAL A 21 6.32 -21.77 -26.43
N ALA A 22 7.26 -21.35 -27.28
CA ALA A 22 8.00 -22.27 -28.13
C ALA A 22 8.71 -23.35 -27.28
N ALA A 23 8.62 -24.60 -27.71
CA ALA A 23 9.16 -25.73 -26.95
C ALA A 23 10.70 -25.65 -26.74
N GLY A 24 11.42 -25.03 -27.67
CA GLY A 24 12.86 -24.76 -27.52
C GLY A 24 13.14 -23.72 -26.44
N TYR A 25 12.36 -22.65 -26.40
CA TYR A 25 12.50 -21.58 -25.40
C TYR A 25 12.21 -22.09 -23.97
N ALA A 26 11.16 -22.91 -23.81
CA ALA A 26 10.89 -23.58 -22.54
C ALA A 26 12.05 -24.49 -22.09
N ARG A 27 12.49 -25.41 -22.96
CA ARG A 27 13.47 -26.46 -22.61
C ARG A 27 14.90 -25.93 -22.46
N ASN A 28 15.31 -24.95 -23.24
CA ASN A 28 16.70 -24.49 -23.28
C ASN A 28 16.94 -23.26 -22.40
N TYR A 29 15.90 -22.48 -22.10
CA TYR A 29 16.04 -21.21 -21.38
C TYR A 29 15.24 -21.20 -20.08
N LEU A 30 13.90 -21.32 -20.15
CA LEU A 30 13.04 -21.08 -18.99
C LEU A 30 13.17 -22.16 -17.91
N VAL A 31 13.16 -23.44 -18.30
CA VAL A 31 13.22 -24.56 -17.35
C VAL A 31 14.62 -24.70 -16.72
N PRO A 32 15.74 -24.69 -17.48
CA PRO A 32 17.07 -24.82 -16.89
C PRO A 32 17.44 -23.65 -15.97
N LYS A 33 16.98 -22.43 -16.28
CA LYS A 33 17.16 -21.26 -15.41
C LYS A 33 16.20 -21.21 -14.23
N GLY A 34 15.30 -22.19 -14.09
CA GLY A 34 14.30 -22.22 -13.02
C GLY A 34 13.22 -21.15 -13.12
N LEU A 35 13.10 -20.46 -14.26
CA LEU A 35 12.13 -19.39 -14.51
C LEU A 35 10.73 -19.94 -14.78
N ALA A 36 10.61 -21.18 -15.27
CA ALA A 36 9.33 -21.82 -15.51
C ALA A 36 9.39 -23.34 -15.26
N LEU A 37 8.22 -23.94 -15.07
CA LEU A 37 8.02 -25.40 -15.00
C LEU A 37 7.13 -25.84 -16.15
N LYS A 38 7.32 -27.06 -16.64
CA LYS A 38 6.41 -27.65 -17.62
C LYS A 38 5.00 -27.69 -17.03
N SER A 39 4.02 -27.21 -17.79
CA SER A 39 2.63 -27.25 -17.34
C SER A 39 2.14 -28.69 -17.24
N SER A 40 1.54 -29.00 -16.10
CA SER A 40 0.85 -30.26 -15.83
C SER A 40 -0.49 -29.92 -15.17
N ALA A 41 -1.49 -30.81 -15.25
CA ALA A 41 -2.78 -30.55 -14.61
C ALA A 41 -2.66 -30.24 -13.10
N GLY A 42 -1.68 -30.86 -12.42
CA GLY A 42 -1.36 -30.53 -11.02
C GLY A 42 -0.74 -29.15 -10.85
N ALA A 43 0.22 -28.78 -11.70
CA ALA A 43 0.88 -27.47 -11.65
C ALA A 43 -0.09 -26.32 -12.01
N GLU A 44 -0.98 -26.52 -12.98
CA GLU A 44 -2.01 -25.55 -13.36
C GLU A 44 -3.00 -25.32 -12.21
N ARG A 45 -3.50 -26.39 -11.58
CA ARG A 45 -4.39 -26.29 -10.41
C ARG A 45 -3.71 -25.60 -9.24
N GLN A 46 -2.44 -25.89 -8.98
CA GLN A 46 -1.69 -25.25 -7.91
C GLN A 46 -1.50 -23.75 -8.18
N ALA A 47 -1.12 -23.38 -9.42
CA ALA A 47 -0.97 -21.99 -9.81
C ALA A 47 -2.29 -21.22 -9.75
N GLU A 48 -3.40 -21.84 -10.18
CA GLU A 48 -4.73 -21.27 -10.06
C GLU A 48 -5.16 -21.11 -8.59
N ALA A 49 -4.93 -22.11 -7.74
CA ALA A 49 -5.23 -22.03 -6.31
C ALA A 49 -4.41 -20.92 -5.62
N MET A 50 -3.12 -20.81 -5.93
CA MET A 50 -2.26 -19.73 -5.43
C MET A 50 -2.75 -18.36 -5.89
N ARG A 51 -3.10 -18.21 -7.18
CA ARG A 51 -3.64 -16.95 -7.73
C ARG A 51 -4.96 -16.56 -7.09
N ARG A 52 -5.90 -17.51 -6.94
CA ARG A 52 -7.17 -17.26 -6.25
C ARG A 52 -6.96 -16.83 -4.80
N SER A 53 -6.10 -17.54 -4.06
CA SER A 53 -5.78 -17.19 -2.68
C SER A 53 -5.16 -15.79 -2.57
N ALA A 54 -4.21 -15.45 -3.44
CA ALA A 54 -3.60 -14.13 -3.48
C ALA A 54 -4.60 -13.03 -3.87
N ALA A 55 -5.49 -13.30 -4.84
CA ALA A 55 -6.53 -12.37 -5.26
C ALA A 55 -7.54 -12.10 -4.14
N LEU A 56 -7.96 -13.15 -3.42
CA LEU A 56 -8.84 -13.04 -2.26
C LEU A 56 -8.21 -12.20 -1.14
N ARG A 57 -6.93 -12.45 -0.81
CA ARG A 57 -6.21 -11.64 0.18
C ARG A 57 -6.15 -10.18 -0.22
N ARG A 58 -5.69 -9.88 -1.44
CA ARG A 58 -5.65 -8.51 -1.96
C ARG A 58 -7.02 -7.83 -1.99
N ALA A 59 -8.08 -8.58 -2.24
CA ALA A 59 -9.43 -8.03 -2.22
C ALA A 59 -9.87 -7.69 -0.79
N ALA A 60 -9.55 -8.53 0.19
CA ALA A 60 -9.78 -8.26 1.60
C ALA A 60 -8.96 -7.04 2.08
N ASP A 61 -7.66 -7.03 1.81
CA ASP A 61 -6.75 -5.93 2.20
C ASP A 61 -7.21 -4.58 1.61
N ARG A 62 -7.68 -4.58 0.35
CA ARG A 62 -8.28 -3.38 -0.27
C ARG A 62 -9.61 -2.98 0.36
N ALA A 63 -10.45 -3.94 0.73
CA ALA A 63 -11.72 -3.65 1.38
C ALA A 63 -11.50 -2.98 2.74
N ASP A 64 -10.59 -3.53 3.55
CA ASP A 64 -10.21 -2.96 4.85
C ASP A 64 -9.61 -1.55 4.69
N ALA A 65 -8.71 -1.37 3.73
CA ALA A 65 -8.15 -0.04 3.41
C ALA A 65 -9.23 0.95 2.95
N THR A 66 -10.22 0.51 2.18
CA THR A 66 -11.35 1.34 1.73
C THR A 66 -12.25 1.74 2.89
N GLU A 67 -12.49 0.84 3.85
CA GLU A 67 -13.26 1.15 5.04
C GLU A 67 -12.56 2.22 5.89
N ILE A 68 -11.24 2.08 6.09
CA ILE A 68 -10.43 3.10 6.79
C ILE A 68 -10.48 4.43 6.04
N ALA A 69 -10.33 4.41 4.71
CA ALA A 69 -10.43 5.59 3.85
C ALA A 69 -11.75 6.35 4.04
N VAL A 70 -12.88 5.65 4.07
CA VAL A 70 -14.21 6.24 4.25
C VAL A 70 -14.34 6.93 5.62
N ARG A 71 -13.72 6.38 6.67
CA ARG A 71 -13.71 7.02 8.00
C ARG A 71 -12.81 8.24 8.06
N LEU A 72 -11.70 8.23 7.31
CA LEU A 72 -10.72 9.31 7.29
C LEU A 72 -11.13 10.49 6.41
N ALA A 73 -11.81 10.24 5.29
CA ALA A 73 -12.17 11.27 4.32
C ALA A 73 -12.95 12.48 4.90
N PRO A 74 -13.96 12.30 5.79
CA PRO A 74 -14.66 13.42 6.41
C PRO A 74 -13.98 13.95 7.68
N ALA A 75 -12.91 13.31 8.16
CA ALA A 75 -12.28 13.67 9.42
C ALA A 75 -11.38 14.90 9.25
N VAL A 76 -11.50 15.84 10.19
CA VAL A 76 -10.54 16.92 10.39
C VAL A 76 -9.74 16.58 11.64
N LEU A 77 -8.44 16.31 11.46
CA LEU A 77 -7.57 15.86 12.53
C LEU A 77 -6.97 17.08 13.25
N ALA A 78 -7.40 17.33 14.48
CA ALA A 78 -6.83 18.40 15.29
C ALA A 78 -5.53 17.93 15.96
N VAL A 79 -4.41 18.63 15.72
CA VAL A 79 -3.12 18.33 16.35
C VAL A 79 -2.66 19.54 17.15
N SER A 80 -2.57 19.39 18.47
CA SER A 80 -2.05 20.44 19.34
C SER A 80 -0.54 20.36 19.44
N ALA A 81 0.16 21.46 19.14
CA ALA A 81 1.61 21.55 19.26
C ALA A 81 2.05 22.92 19.78
N ARG A 82 3.20 22.99 20.48
CA ARG A 82 3.74 24.26 20.97
C ARG A 82 4.20 25.14 19.82
N ALA A 83 3.62 26.34 19.74
CA ALA A 83 3.90 27.33 18.71
C ALA A 83 4.36 28.66 19.31
N ALA A 84 5.17 29.40 18.57
CA ALA A 84 5.47 30.80 18.84
C ALA A 84 4.29 31.69 18.42
N GLU A 85 4.22 32.92 18.92
CA GLU A 85 3.24 33.93 18.49
C GLU A 85 3.29 34.22 16.97
N SER A 86 4.42 33.94 16.32
CA SER A 86 4.60 34.06 14.87
C SER A 86 3.94 32.94 14.05
N GLY A 87 3.36 31.92 14.70
CA GLY A 87 2.73 30.77 14.03
C GLY A 87 3.69 29.62 13.68
N HIS A 88 4.99 29.78 13.91
CA HIS A 88 5.96 28.70 13.76
C HIS A 88 5.94 27.78 14.99
N LEU A 89 5.99 26.47 14.74
CA LEU A 89 6.11 25.45 15.77
C LEU A 89 7.53 25.41 16.32
N TYR A 90 7.66 25.27 17.65
CA TYR A 90 8.95 25.00 18.28
C TYR A 90 9.48 23.61 17.94
N GLY A 91 8.58 22.68 17.61
CA GLY A 91 8.88 21.35 17.11
C GLY A 91 8.38 21.14 15.69
N SER A 92 8.03 19.90 15.37
CA SER A 92 7.40 19.56 14.11
C SER A 92 6.35 18.48 14.32
N VAL A 93 5.24 18.59 13.61
CA VAL A 93 4.23 17.52 13.54
C VAL A 93 4.64 16.56 12.41
N GLY A 94 4.98 15.34 12.79
CA GLY A 94 5.38 14.29 11.87
C GLY A 94 4.31 13.22 11.65
N PRO A 95 4.62 12.18 10.85
CA PRO A 95 3.71 11.05 10.64
C PRO A 95 3.25 10.37 11.92
N ALA A 96 4.12 10.25 12.93
CA ALA A 96 3.77 9.60 14.20
C ALA A 96 2.69 10.37 14.98
N ASP A 97 2.79 11.70 15.02
CA ASP A 97 1.82 12.56 15.70
C ASP A 97 0.46 12.52 15.00
N ILE A 98 0.48 12.51 13.66
CA ILE A 98 -0.73 12.39 12.83
C ILE A 98 -1.41 11.04 13.07
N VAL A 99 -0.65 9.94 13.13
CA VAL A 99 -1.20 8.61 13.44
C VAL A 99 -1.82 8.57 14.84
N ALA A 100 -1.18 9.17 15.85
CA ALA A 100 -1.74 9.26 17.19
C ALA A 100 -3.05 10.10 17.23
N ALA A 101 -3.13 11.15 16.42
CA ALA A 101 -4.36 11.93 16.25
C ALA A 101 -5.47 11.11 15.58
N VAL A 102 -5.13 10.32 14.56
CA VAL A 102 -6.07 9.40 13.89
C VAL A 102 -6.60 8.34 14.86
N GLU A 103 -5.73 7.73 15.66
CA GLU A 103 -6.13 6.69 16.62
C GLU A 103 -7.04 7.28 17.71
N SER A 104 -6.72 8.48 18.23
CA SER A 104 -7.50 9.13 19.28
C SER A 104 -8.84 9.71 18.81
N GLN A 105 -8.91 10.29 17.61
CA GLN A 105 -10.10 11.00 17.13
C GLN A 105 -11.01 10.15 16.24
N VAL A 106 -10.43 9.26 15.43
CA VAL A 106 -11.16 8.44 14.45
C VAL A 106 -11.27 6.98 14.92
N GLY A 107 -10.46 6.55 15.89
CA GLY A 107 -10.43 5.16 16.37
C GLY A 107 -9.86 4.19 15.34
N ALA A 108 -9.06 4.70 14.40
CA ALA A 108 -8.42 3.93 13.34
C ALA A 108 -6.95 3.70 13.67
N VAL A 109 -6.48 2.44 13.64
CA VAL A 109 -5.05 2.14 13.77
C VAL A 109 -4.45 2.08 12.37
N VAL A 110 -3.50 2.97 12.09
CA VAL A 110 -2.80 3.09 10.80
C VAL A 110 -1.28 3.15 11.02
N ASP A 111 -0.49 2.63 10.09
CA ASP A 111 0.99 2.68 10.17
C ASP A 111 1.49 4.08 9.77
N SER A 112 2.51 4.61 10.43
CA SER A 112 3.12 5.90 10.07
C SER A 112 3.67 5.94 8.63
N LYS A 113 3.98 4.78 8.04
CA LYS A 113 4.43 4.65 6.65
C LYS A 113 3.34 4.95 5.62
N VAL A 114 2.06 4.84 5.99
CA VAL A 114 0.96 5.19 5.07
C VAL A 114 0.77 6.69 4.94
N VAL A 115 1.31 7.48 5.87
CA VAL A 115 1.22 8.94 5.84
C VAL A 115 2.26 9.48 4.85
N ALA A 116 1.80 9.91 3.68
CA ALA A 116 2.65 10.53 2.68
C ALA A 116 2.88 12.01 3.03
N LEU A 117 3.98 12.25 3.74
CA LEU A 117 4.42 13.58 4.14
C LEU A 117 5.83 13.83 3.62
N GLU A 118 6.01 14.81 2.73
CA GLU A 118 7.33 15.15 2.18
C GLU A 118 8.23 15.83 3.22
N ALA A 119 7.65 16.70 4.03
CA ALA A 119 8.35 17.41 5.10
C ALA A 119 7.45 17.52 6.35
N PRO A 120 8.00 17.37 7.57
CA PRO A 120 7.25 17.60 8.80
C PRO A 120 6.63 19.00 8.84
N ILE A 121 5.39 19.09 9.35
CA ILE A 121 4.67 20.36 9.47
C ILE A 121 5.31 21.18 10.58
N ARG A 122 5.62 22.45 10.30
CA ARG A 122 6.31 23.38 11.21
C ARG A 122 5.54 24.67 11.46
N GLU A 123 4.31 24.76 10.97
CA GLU A 123 3.49 25.96 11.06
C GLU A 123 2.09 25.57 11.50
N THR A 124 1.46 26.43 12.30
CA THR A 124 0.06 26.27 12.68
C THR A 124 -0.86 26.51 11.46
N GLY A 125 -2.07 25.97 11.52
CA GLY A 125 -3.08 26.10 10.46
C GLY A 125 -3.49 24.77 9.84
N SER A 126 -4.25 24.86 8.74
CA SER A 126 -4.82 23.71 8.04
C SER A 126 -3.89 23.21 6.96
N HIS A 127 -3.46 21.95 7.08
CA HIS A 127 -2.59 21.25 6.14
C HIS A 127 -3.32 20.04 5.57
N THR A 128 -3.19 19.79 4.26
CA THR A 128 -3.76 18.58 3.65
C THR A 128 -2.66 17.52 3.53
N VAL A 129 -2.88 16.36 4.15
CA VAL A 129 -1.93 15.24 4.16
C VAL A 129 -2.54 14.05 3.44
N LEU A 130 -1.78 13.42 2.55
CA LEU A 130 -2.22 12.26 1.79
C LEU A 130 -1.94 10.97 2.55
N PHE A 131 -2.93 10.11 2.71
CA PHE A 131 -2.80 8.79 3.32
C PHE A 131 -2.86 7.72 2.22
N ARG A 132 -1.77 6.98 2.04
CA ARG A 132 -1.63 5.85 1.12
C ARG A 132 -1.88 4.53 1.84
N LEU A 133 -3.15 4.17 1.99
CA LEU A 133 -3.57 3.00 2.77
C LEU A 133 -3.30 1.67 2.05
N HIS A 134 -3.37 1.68 0.71
CA HIS A 134 -3.05 0.55 -0.15
C HIS A 134 -2.59 1.08 -1.51
N ASP A 135 -1.94 0.25 -2.34
CA ASP A 135 -1.47 0.57 -3.70
C ASP A 135 -2.50 1.31 -4.58
N ASP A 136 -3.79 1.07 -4.35
CA ASP A 136 -4.91 1.62 -5.13
C ASP A 136 -5.82 2.55 -4.29
N VAL A 137 -5.50 2.80 -3.01
CA VAL A 137 -6.35 3.55 -2.07
C VAL A 137 -5.54 4.66 -1.42
N GLU A 138 -5.76 5.88 -1.91
CA GLU A 138 -5.20 7.11 -1.35
C GLU A 138 -6.33 8.06 -0.92
N VAL A 139 -6.20 8.70 0.25
CA VAL A 139 -7.18 9.67 0.76
C VAL A 139 -6.48 10.93 1.27
N PRO A 140 -6.84 12.13 0.76
CA PRO A 140 -6.41 13.37 1.36
C PRO A 140 -7.20 13.63 2.65
N VAL A 141 -6.52 13.95 3.73
CA VAL A 141 -7.11 14.26 5.04
C VAL A 141 -6.62 15.64 5.49
N THR A 142 -7.52 16.45 6.02
CA THR A 142 -7.18 17.76 6.58
C THR A 142 -6.69 17.61 8.02
N VAL A 143 -5.49 18.11 8.27
CA VAL A 143 -4.85 18.18 9.58
C VAL A 143 -4.82 19.65 10.01
N GLU A 144 -5.51 19.96 11.09
CA GLU A 144 -5.54 21.29 11.67
C GLU A 144 -4.59 21.36 12.86
N VAL A 145 -3.52 22.15 12.72
CA VAL A 145 -2.51 22.30 13.76
C VAL A 145 -2.80 23.56 14.58
N THR A 146 -3.10 23.36 15.87
CA THR A 146 -3.41 24.46 16.80
C THR A 146 -2.27 24.67 17.80
N ALA A 147 -2.03 25.93 18.17
CA ALA A 147 -1.09 26.26 19.22
C ALA A 147 -1.60 25.72 20.57
N GLN A 148 -0.76 24.98 21.28
CA GLN A 148 -0.98 24.62 22.67
C GLN A 148 -0.36 25.70 23.56
N ASP A 149 -1.16 26.29 24.45
CA ASP A 149 -0.73 27.28 25.46
C ASP A 149 0.38 26.73 26.39
#